data_AF-A0A3M1IPR3-F1
#
_entry.id   AF-A0A3M1IPR3-F1
#
_cell.length_a   1.000
_cell.length_b   1.000
_cell.length_c   1.000
_cell.angle_alpha   90.00
_cell.angle_beta   90.00
_cell.angle_gamma   90.00
#
_symmetry.space_group_name_H-M   'P 1'
#
loop_
_entity.id
_entity.type
_entity.pdbx_description
1 polymer ?
#
loop_
_entity_poly.entity_id
_entity_poly.type
_entity_poly.pdbx_seq_one_letter_code
_entity_poly.pdbx_strand_id
1 'polypeptide(L)' 'VISFATTPLEKRVSRSRPQWGIVTSQHEGRNQKGETVISMRAAVFIERRTPLAAGA' A
#
# COMPACT_ATOMS: atom_id res chain seq x y z
N VAL A 1 10.97 -7.86 -19.32
CA VAL A 1 9.70 -7.65 -18.57
C VAL A 1 9.95 -7.98 -17.11
N ILE A 2 9.49 -7.16 -16.18
CA ILE A 2 9.57 -7.42 -14.74
C ILE A 2 8.14 -7.54 -14.22
N SER A 3 7.85 -8.57 -13.43
CA SER A 3 6.58 -8.70 -12.72
C SER A 3 6.70 -8.10 -11.33
N PHE A 4 5.65 -7.44 -10.86
CA PHE A 4 5.63 -6.80 -9.54
C PHE A 4 4.57 -7.40 -8.64
N ALA A 5 4.95 -7.59 -7.37
CA ALA A 5 4.06 -7.91 -6.28
C ALA A 5 4.18 -6.85 -5.18
N THR A 6 3.06 -6.58 -4.51
CA THR A 6 3.00 -5.65 -3.37
C THR A 6 2.32 -6.35 -2.22
N THR A 7 2.99 -6.39 -1.07
CA THR A 7 2.48 -6.99 0.16
C THR A 7 2.30 -5.89 1.20
N PRO A 8 1.06 -5.57 1.63
CA PRO A 8 0.84 -4.62 2.71
C PRO A 8 1.39 -5.19 4.02
N LEU A 9 2.10 -4.36 4.78
CA LEU A 9 2.73 -4.73 6.04
C LEU A 9 2.00 -4.10 7.24
N GLU A 10 1.67 -2.83 7.14
CA GLU A 10 1.01 -2.08 8.21
C GLU A 10 0.07 -1.04 7.62
N LYS A 11 -1.01 -0.74 8.35
CA LYS A 11 -1.83 0.45 8.14
C LYS A 11 -2.03 1.18 9.45
N ARG A 12 -1.97 2.51 9.42
CA ARG A 12 -2.27 3.36 10.57
C ARG A 12 -3.03 4.61 10.17
N VAL A 13 -3.92 5.08 11.03
CA VAL A 13 -4.63 6.36 10.83
C VAL A 13 -3.67 7.52 11.10
N SER A 14 -3.73 8.57 10.30
CA SER A 14 -2.99 9.80 10.60
C SER A 14 -3.61 10.52 11.78
N ARG A 15 -2.79 10.84 12.79
CA ARG A 15 -3.24 11.56 13.99
C ARG A 15 -3.69 12.99 13.67
N SER A 16 -3.02 13.65 12.71
CA SER A 16 -3.34 15.03 12.32
C SER A 16 -4.41 15.13 11.22
N ARG A 17 -4.68 14.05 10.50
CA ARG A 17 -5.70 13.98 9.44
C ARG A 17 -6.45 12.65 9.53
N PRO A 18 -7.41 12.49 10.46
CA PRO A 18 -8.06 11.21 10.73
C PRO A 18 -8.79 10.59 9.54
N GLN A 19 -9.19 11.40 8.55
CA GLN A 19 -9.76 10.97 7.28
C GLN A 19 -8.71 10.39 6.29
N TRP A 20 -7.43 10.40 6.65
CA TRP A 20 -6.34 9.78 5.91
C TRP A 20 -5.62 8.71 6.75
N GLY A 21 -4.93 7.80 6.05
CA GLY A 21 -4.09 6.78 6.65
C GLY A 21 -2.74 6.69 5.95
N ILE A 22 -1.81 6.00 6.61
CA ILE A 22 -0.53 5.62 6.05
C ILE A 22 -0.52 4.10 5.91
N VAL A 23 -0.19 3.61 4.72
CA VAL A 23 -0.01 2.17 4.43
C VAL A 23 1.46 1.94 4.10
N THR A 24 2.10 1.05 4.84
CA THR A 24 3.46 0.58 4.56
C THR A 24 3.38 -0.76 3.84
N SER A 25 4.08 -0.90 2.72
CA SER A 25 4.08 -2.11 1.90
C SER A 25 5.50 -2.51 1.50
N GLN A 26 5.70 -3.82 1.31
CA GLN A 26 6.85 -4.36 0.61
C GLN A 26 6.52 -4.49 -0.87
N HIS A 27 7.38 -3.97 -1.73
CA HIS A 27 7.31 -4.13 -3.18
C HIS A 27 8.46 -5.01 -3.63
N GLU A 28 8.17 -5.99 -4.46
CA GLU A 28 9.16 -6.88 -5.07
C GLU A 28 8.96 -6.90 -6.58
N GLY A 29 10.05 -6.71 -7.31
CA GLY A 29 10.10 -6.91 -8.76
C GLY A 29 10.92 -8.15 -9.08
N ARG A 30 10.36 -9.08 -9.84
CA ARG A 30 11.04 -10.33 -10.26
C ARG A 30 11.32 -10.34 -11.76
N ASN A 31 12.51 -10.79 -12.13
CA ASN A 31 12.89 -10.99 -13.53
C ASN A 31 12.27 -12.29 -14.09
N GLN A 32 12.54 -12.60 -15.36
CA GLN A 32 12.03 -13.79 -16.05
C GLN A 32 12.53 -15.12 -15.46
N LYS A 33 13.59 -15.10 -14.65
CA LYS A 33 14.11 -16.28 -13.94
C LYS A 33 13.47 -16.45 -12.55
N GLY A 34 12.57 -15.54 -12.16
CA GLY A 34 11.97 -15.52 -10.83
C GLY A 34 12.84 -14.87 -9.75
N GLU A 35 13.99 -14.30 -10.12
CA GLU A 35 14.91 -13.66 -9.17
C GLU A 35 14.38 -12.27 -8.80
N THR A 36 14.34 -11.96 -7.51
CA THR A 36 14.01 -10.62 -7.02
C THR A 36 15.14 -9.66 -7.40
N VAL A 37 14.86 -8.72 -8.30
CA VAL A 37 15.79 -7.69 -8.78
C VAL A 37 15.44 -6.30 -8.29
N ILE A 38 14.26 -6.14 -7.68
CA ILE A 38 13.82 -4.90 -7.03
C ILE A 38 13.23 -5.29 -5.67
N SER A 39 13.69 -4.62 -4.60
CA SER A 39 13.12 -4.74 -3.25
C SER A 39 13.02 -3.36 -2.62
N MET A 40 11.82 -2.96 -2.25
CA MET A 40 11.56 -1.64 -1.69
C MET A 40 10.47 -1.70 -0.62
N ARG A 41 10.70 -1.04 0.51
CA ARG A 41 9.66 -0.73 1.48
C ARG A 41 9.20 0.70 1.27
N ALA A 42 7.92 0.89 1.00
CA ALA A 42 7.35 2.21 0.79
C ALA A 42 6.18 2.47 1.74
N ALA A 43 6.01 3.74 2.11
CA ALA A 43 4.86 4.21 2.88
C ALA A 43 4.07 5.20 2.02
N VAL A 44 2.79 4.94 1.83
CA VAL A 44 1.88 5.83 1.08
C VAL A 44 0.89 6.49 2.02
N PHE A 45 0.69 7.80 1.86
CA PHE A 45 -0.34 8.56 2.56
C PHE A 45 -1.58 8.62 1.66
N ILE A 46 -2.67 8.02 2.12
CA ILE A 46 -3.86 7.78 1.28
C ILE A 46 -5.15 8.13 2.04
N GLU A 47 -6.11 8.71 1.33
CA GLU A 47 -7.42 9.02 1.89
C GLU A 47 -8.16 7.74 2.28
N ARG A 48 -8.83 7.76 3.43
CA ARG A 48 -9.66 6.65 3.88
C ARG A 48 -10.99 6.72 3.16
N ARG A 49 -11.50 5.57 2.71
CA ARG A 49 -12.86 5.47 2.18
C ARG A 49 -13.86 6.02 3.21
N THR A 50 -14.61 7.05 2.82
CA THR A 50 -15.82 7.46 3.53
C THR A 50 -16.87 6.38 3.36
N PRO A 51 -17.46 5.84 4.43
CA PRO A 51 -18.60 4.92 4.31
C PRO A 51 -19.70 5.62 3.52
N LEU A 52 -20.30 4.91 2.55
CA LEU A 52 -21.53 5.41 1.94
C LEU A 52 -22.58 5.53 3.07
N ALA A 53 -23.29 6.65 3.14
CA ALA A 53 -24.38 6.79 4.11
C ALA A 53 -25.35 5.62 3.89
N ALA A 54 -25.59 4.84 4.94
CA ALA A 54 -26.50 3.72 4.89
C ALA A 54 -27.93 4.26 4.78
N GLY A 55 -28.46 4.34 3.56
CA GLY A 55 -29.88 4.54 3.25
C GLY A 55 -30.45 5.93 3.60
N ALA A 56 -30.79 6.69 2.57
CA ALA A 56 -31.94 7.59 2.61
C ALA A 56 -33.11 6.88 1.91
#